data_AF-Q0B352-F1
#
_entry.id   AF-Q0B352-F1
#
_cell.length_a   1.000
_cell.length_b   1.000
_cell.length_c   1.000
_cell.angle_alpha   90.00
_cell.angle_beta   90.00
_cell.angle_gamma   90.00
#
_symmetry.space_group_name_H-M   'P 1'
#
loop_
_entity.id
_entity.type
_entity.pdbx_description
1 polymer ?
#
loop_
_entity_poly.entity_id
_entity_poly.type
_entity_poly.pdbx_seq_one_letter_code
_entity_poly.pdbx_strand_id
1 'polypeptide(L)'
;MQRGATLLEAIAYLGIAAIVVIGAIALLRGAFGSASSNQTAEQVTAIQTGVKKLYMGQTNGYTGLTTTVAIGAGIIPTTLVIDTAANTVTDAWGGAVTVTGAGTGTFTIEFDSVPTDVCINAASAGGTWTAVSIGGSVQTVPVTPAAAQAACAGGAKNIIWTSA
;
A
#
# COMPACT_ATOMS: atom_id res chain seq x y z
N MET A 1 -57.04 4.40 -14.94
CA MET A 1 -55.68 5.00 -14.86
C MET A 1 -54.85 4.44 -13.69
N GLN A 2 -55.04 3.18 -13.27
CA GLN A 2 -54.41 2.62 -12.07
C GLN A 2 -53.04 1.94 -12.35
N ARG A 3 -52.73 1.63 -13.61
CA ARG A 3 -51.45 1.02 -14.03
C ARG A 3 -50.28 2.00 -14.11
N GLY A 4 -50.54 3.31 -14.14
CA GLY A 4 -49.49 4.34 -14.17
C GLY A 4 -48.94 4.71 -12.79
N ALA A 5 -49.79 4.67 -11.75
CA ALA A 5 -49.38 4.97 -10.38
C ALA A 5 -48.46 3.89 -9.79
N THR A 6 -48.72 2.61 -10.08
CA THR A 6 -47.90 1.49 -9.60
C THR A 6 -46.50 1.44 -10.21
N LEU A 7 -46.35 1.91 -11.47
CA LEU A 7 -45.05 1.95 -12.15
C LEU A 7 -44.17 3.08 -11.60
N LEU A 8 -44.75 4.25 -11.33
CA LEU A 8 -44.03 5.38 -10.73
C LEU A 8 -43.57 5.03 -9.30
N GLU A 9 -44.40 4.35 -8.53
CA GLU A 9 -44.08 3.88 -7.18
C GLU A 9 -42.95 2.84 -7.19
N ALA A 10 -42.97 1.89 -8.14
CA ALA A 10 -41.89 0.92 -8.30
C ALA A 10 -40.54 1.59 -8.68
N ILE A 11 -40.57 2.60 -9.56
CA ILE A 11 -39.36 3.37 -9.91
C ILE A 11 -38.84 4.16 -8.70
N ALA A 12 -39.72 4.70 -7.86
CA ALA A 12 -39.32 5.37 -6.63
C ALA A 12 -38.58 4.41 -5.67
N TYR A 13 -39.09 3.19 -5.47
CA TYR A 13 -38.40 2.19 -4.65
C TYR A 13 -37.06 1.75 -5.24
N LEU A 14 -36.98 1.55 -6.56
CA LEU A 14 -35.72 1.22 -7.23
C LEU A 14 -34.70 2.36 -7.13
N GLY A 15 -35.15 3.61 -7.22
CA GLY A 15 -34.30 4.79 -7.04
C GLY A 15 -33.73 4.88 -5.62
N ILE A 16 -34.57 4.69 -4.60
CA ILE A 16 -34.12 4.67 -3.19
C ILE A 16 -33.16 3.51 -2.96
N ALA A 17 -33.49 2.30 -3.45
CA ALA A 17 -32.63 1.13 -3.33
C ALA A 17 -31.26 1.36 -3.97
N ALA A 18 -31.21 1.97 -5.17
CA ALA A 18 -29.96 2.30 -5.85
C ALA A 18 -29.10 3.28 -5.04
N ILE A 19 -29.70 4.33 -4.47
CA ILE A 19 -28.99 5.30 -3.63
C ILE A 19 -28.42 4.64 -2.38
N VAL A 20 -29.19 3.79 -1.71
CA VAL A 20 -28.73 3.05 -0.52
C VAL A 20 -27.54 2.14 -0.85
N VAL A 21 -27.61 1.42 -1.97
CA VAL A 21 -26.51 0.54 -2.43
C VAL A 21 -25.26 1.35 -2.75
N ILE A 22 -25.38 2.48 -3.45
CA ILE A 22 -24.25 3.36 -3.75
C ILE A 22 -23.62 3.91 -2.46
N GLY A 23 -24.45 4.36 -1.52
CA GLY A 23 -24.00 4.84 -0.21
C GLY A 23 -23.25 3.76 0.59
N ALA A 24 -23.78 2.53 0.62
CA ALA A 24 -23.15 1.41 1.28
C ALA A 24 -21.79 1.04 0.65
N ILE A 25 -21.70 1.02 -0.69
CA ILE A 25 -20.45 0.75 -1.42
C ILE A 25 -19.40 1.84 -1.12
N ALA A 26 -19.80 3.12 -1.11
CA ALA A 26 -18.89 4.23 -0.82
C ALA A 26 -18.32 4.13 0.60
N LEU A 27 -19.15 3.85 1.60
CA LEU A 27 -18.72 3.63 2.98
C LEU A 27 -17.79 2.42 3.10
N LEU A 28 -18.12 1.32 2.43
CA LEU A 28 -17.33 0.10 2.45
C LEU A 28 -15.95 0.29 1.81
N ARG A 29 -15.89 1.00 0.67
CA ARG A 29 -14.62 1.37 0.01
C ARG A 29 -13.77 2.27 0.91
N GLY A 30 -14.36 3.25 1.58
CA GLY A 30 -13.63 4.10 2.53
C GLY A 30 -13.08 3.34 3.74
N ALA A 31 -13.86 2.41 4.29
CA ALA A 31 -13.44 1.55 5.40
C ALA A 31 -12.31 0.60 5.00
N PHE A 32 -12.42 -0.05 3.84
CA PHE A 32 -11.39 -0.95 3.33
C PHE A 32 -10.12 -0.21 2.90
N GLY A 33 -10.22 0.95 2.26
CA GLY A 33 -9.06 1.77 1.94
C GLY A 33 -8.28 2.19 3.18
N SER A 34 -8.98 2.57 4.26
CA SER A 34 -8.35 2.93 5.54
C SER A 34 -7.67 1.73 6.21
N ALA A 35 -8.35 0.59 6.27
CA ALA A 35 -7.80 -0.64 6.84
C ALA A 35 -6.56 -1.11 6.06
N SER A 36 -6.65 -1.15 4.73
CA SER A 36 -5.53 -1.51 3.85
C SER A 36 -4.36 -0.54 3.97
N SER A 37 -4.62 0.76 4.14
CA SER A 37 -3.58 1.77 4.36
C SER A 37 -2.81 1.53 5.65
N ASN A 38 -3.54 1.31 6.76
CA ASN A 38 -2.92 1.03 8.06
C ASN A 38 -2.13 -0.28 8.02
N GLN A 39 -2.71 -1.32 7.41
CA GLN A 39 -2.04 -2.60 7.24
C GLN A 39 -0.75 -2.46 6.42
N THR A 40 -0.77 -1.67 5.34
CA THR A 40 0.41 -1.41 4.51
C THR A 40 1.49 -0.67 5.32
N ALA A 41 1.10 0.36 6.09
CA ALA A 41 2.03 1.08 6.96
C ALA A 41 2.69 0.17 8.01
N GLU A 42 1.92 -0.72 8.63
CA GLU A 42 2.42 -1.73 9.56
C GLU A 42 3.37 -2.71 8.88
N GLN A 43 3.03 -3.20 7.69
CA GLN A 43 3.87 -4.11 6.91
C GLN A 43 5.21 -3.47 6.55
N VAL A 44 5.18 -2.25 6.03
CA VAL A 44 6.39 -1.50 5.66
C VAL A 44 7.26 -1.24 6.88
N THR A 45 6.66 -0.85 8.02
CA THR A 45 7.38 -0.64 9.29
C THR A 45 8.02 -1.94 9.82
N ALA A 46 7.30 -3.05 9.75
CA ALA A 46 7.78 -4.36 10.17
C ALA A 46 8.97 -4.83 9.30
N ILE A 47 8.86 -4.67 7.97
CA ILE A 47 9.95 -4.98 7.04
C ILE A 47 11.16 -4.09 7.33
N GLN A 48 10.97 -2.78 7.49
CA GLN A 48 12.05 -1.84 7.80
C GLN A 48 12.79 -2.25 9.08
N THR A 49 12.04 -2.56 10.14
CA THR A 49 12.59 -2.97 11.43
C THR A 49 13.33 -4.30 11.33
N GLY A 50 12.74 -5.29 10.64
CA GLY A 50 13.34 -6.60 10.46
C GLY A 50 14.63 -6.56 9.63
N VAL A 51 14.65 -5.79 8.55
CA VAL A 51 15.86 -5.57 7.73
C VAL A 51 16.96 -4.93 8.56
N LYS A 52 16.67 -3.82 9.27
CA LYS A 52 17.64 -3.15 10.14
C LYS A 52 18.22 -4.08 11.20
N LYS A 53 17.37 -4.92 11.80
CA LYS A 53 17.80 -5.91 12.80
C LYS A 53 18.68 -7.00 12.19
N LEU A 54 18.32 -7.54 11.03
CA LEU A 54 19.07 -8.60 10.36
C LEU A 54 20.47 -8.13 9.93
N TYR A 55 20.58 -6.89 9.46
CA TYR A 55 21.83 -6.31 9.00
C TYR A 55 22.58 -5.52 10.07
N MET A 56 22.09 -5.51 11.31
CA MET A 56 22.75 -4.82 12.42
C MET A 56 24.14 -5.40 12.65
N GLY A 57 25.18 -4.57 12.53
CA GLY A 57 26.57 -4.99 12.71
C GLY A 57 27.23 -5.65 11.49
N GLN A 58 26.53 -5.75 10.34
CA GLN A 58 27.14 -6.18 9.08
C GLN A 58 28.05 -5.08 8.54
N THR A 59 29.33 -5.39 8.31
CA THR A 59 30.32 -4.44 7.78
C THR A 59 30.07 -4.06 6.33
N ASN A 60 29.38 -4.93 5.57
CA ASN A 60 28.99 -4.68 4.18
C ASN A 60 27.62 -3.98 4.06
N GLY A 61 27.01 -3.57 5.18
CA GLY A 61 25.69 -2.97 5.21
C GLY A 61 24.64 -3.83 4.53
N TYR A 62 23.73 -3.24 3.75
CA TYR A 62 22.63 -3.95 3.07
C TYR A 62 23.03 -4.65 1.76
N THR A 63 24.33 -4.81 1.47
CA THR A 63 24.79 -5.47 0.25
C THR A 63 24.26 -6.91 0.18
N GLY A 64 23.66 -7.27 -0.96
CA GLY A 64 23.07 -8.59 -1.17
C GLY A 64 21.69 -8.80 -0.55
N LEU A 65 21.11 -7.76 0.10
CA LEU A 65 19.70 -7.80 0.48
C LEU A 65 18.83 -7.85 -0.77
N THR A 66 17.98 -8.88 -0.81
CA THR A 66 16.98 -9.11 -1.86
C THR A 66 15.70 -9.62 -1.20
N THR A 67 14.59 -9.59 -1.93
CA THR A 67 13.32 -10.16 -1.47
C THR A 67 13.47 -11.62 -1.05
N THR A 68 14.24 -12.42 -1.81
CA THR A 68 14.57 -13.82 -1.46
C THR A 68 15.23 -13.95 -0.09
N VAL A 69 16.21 -13.10 0.20
CA VAL A 69 16.89 -13.09 1.52
C VAL A 69 15.93 -12.66 2.62
N ALA A 70 15.08 -11.66 2.36
CA ALA A 70 14.08 -11.20 3.32
C ALA A 70 13.03 -12.28 3.64
N ILE A 71 12.59 -13.04 2.63
CA ILE A 71 11.72 -14.22 2.79
C ILE A 71 12.43 -15.28 3.64
N GLY A 72 13.65 -15.67 3.25
CA GLY A 72 14.41 -16.71 3.95
C GLY A 72 14.74 -16.36 5.41
N ALA A 73 14.88 -15.07 5.71
CA ALA A 73 15.09 -14.56 7.06
C ALA A 73 13.80 -14.40 7.89
N GLY A 74 12.62 -14.63 7.30
CA GLY A 74 11.33 -14.50 7.98
C GLY A 74 10.96 -13.06 8.35
N ILE A 75 11.51 -12.06 7.63
CA ILE A 75 11.24 -10.63 7.88
C ILE A 75 9.91 -10.21 7.26
N ILE A 76 9.51 -10.85 6.16
CA ILE A 76 8.28 -10.51 5.44
C ILE A 76 7.06 -10.86 6.31
N PRO A 77 6.18 -9.89 6.64
CA PRO A 77 4.99 -10.14 7.42
C PRO A 77 4.08 -11.19 6.78
N THR A 78 3.51 -12.08 7.59
CA THR A 78 2.60 -13.15 7.13
C THR A 78 1.25 -12.64 6.62
N THR A 79 0.96 -11.36 6.81
CA THR A 79 -0.19 -10.66 6.20
C THR A 79 -0.01 -10.41 4.71
N LEU A 80 1.22 -10.53 4.19
CA LEU A 80 1.51 -10.54 2.76
C LEU A 80 1.46 -11.98 2.24
N VAL A 81 1.17 -12.14 0.95
CA VAL A 81 1.22 -13.45 0.30
C VAL A 81 2.65 -13.72 -0.10
N ILE A 82 3.23 -14.82 0.41
CA ILE A 82 4.62 -15.21 0.17
C ILE A 82 4.62 -16.49 -0.66
N ASP A 83 5.16 -16.44 -1.87
CA ASP A 83 5.45 -17.61 -2.69
C ASP A 83 6.93 -17.98 -2.51
N THR A 84 7.18 -19.00 -1.69
CA THR A 84 8.54 -19.48 -1.41
C THR A 84 9.16 -20.25 -2.58
N ALA A 85 8.37 -20.79 -3.51
CA ALA A 85 8.89 -21.47 -4.69
C ALA A 85 9.36 -20.47 -5.74
N ALA A 86 8.59 -19.38 -5.92
CA ALA A 86 8.93 -18.30 -6.84
C ALA A 86 9.83 -17.20 -6.22
N ASN A 87 10.00 -17.20 -4.89
CA ASN A 87 10.64 -16.14 -4.11
C ASN A 87 10.02 -14.75 -4.33
N THR A 88 8.69 -14.71 -4.42
CA THR A 88 7.92 -13.48 -4.63
C THR A 88 7.03 -13.18 -3.42
N VAL A 89 6.71 -11.90 -3.27
CA VAL A 89 5.78 -11.41 -2.25
C VAL A 89 4.77 -10.52 -2.95
N THR A 90 3.48 -10.69 -2.62
CA THR A 90 2.42 -9.82 -3.12
C THR A 90 1.54 -9.29 -1.99
N ASP A 91 1.02 -8.09 -2.18
CA ASP A 91 0.09 -7.42 -1.26
C ASP A 91 -1.37 -7.85 -1.47
N ALA A 92 -2.29 -7.17 -0.76
CA ALA A 92 -3.72 -7.46 -0.77
C ALA A 92 -4.44 -7.15 -2.10
N TRP A 93 -3.84 -6.36 -2.99
CA TRP A 93 -4.38 -6.05 -4.31
C TRP A 93 -3.61 -6.73 -5.45
N GLY A 94 -2.67 -7.62 -5.11
CA GLY A 94 -1.86 -8.37 -6.07
C GLY A 94 -0.69 -7.59 -6.64
N GLY A 95 -0.34 -6.45 -6.04
CA GLY A 95 0.89 -5.72 -6.32
C GLY A 95 2.10 -6.49 -5.80
N ALA A 96 3.23 -6.38 -6.50
CA ALA A 96 4.49 -6.96 -6.03
C ALA A 96 5.03 -6.14 -4.86
N VAL A 97 5.57 -6.84 -3.85
CA VAL A 97 6.32 -6.24 -2.75
C VAL A 97 7.78 -6.66 -2.87
N THR A 98 8.68 -5.68 -3.01
CA THR A 98 10.11 -5.96 -3.14
C THR A 98 10.93 -5.27 -2.06
N VAL A 99 12.01 -5.95 -1.65
CA VAL A 99 12.97 -5.42 -0.69
C VAL A 99 14.36 -5.56 -1.30
N THR A 100 15.06 -4.45 -1.45
CA THR A 100 16.34 -4.43 -2.16
C THR A 100 17.36 -3.59 -1.42
N GLY A 101 18.56 -4.12 -1.21
CA GLY A 101 19.70 -3.35 -0.72
C GLY A 101 20.28 -2.45 -1.81
N ALA A 102 20.54 -1.19 -1.48
CA ALA A 102 21.20 -0.22 -2.35
C ALA A 102 22.60 0.07 -1.81
N GLY A 103 23.55 -0.80 -2.14
CA GLY A 103 24.92 -0.74 -1.65
C GLY A 103 25.02 -0.98 -0.14
N THR A 104 25.97 -0.29 0.51
CA THR A 104 26.25 -0.47 1.94
C THR A 104 25.36 0.39 2.85
N GLY A 105 24.76 1.47 2.33
CA GLY A 105 24.17 2.51 3.17
C GLY A 105 22.66 2.47 3.30
N THR A 106 21.93 1.97 2.30
CA THR A 106 20.47 2.04 2.28
C THR A 106 19.83 0.78 1.72
N PHE A 107 18.53 0.64 1.95
CA PHE A 107 17.66 -0.32 1.29
C PHE A 107 16.32 0.32 0.94
N THR A 108 15.62 -0.29 0.00
CA THR A 108 14.28 0.10 -0.42
C THR A 108 13.27 -0.97 -0.10
N ILE A 109 12.05 -0.52 0.18
CA ILE A 109 10.83 -1.33 0.23
C ILE A 109 9.91 -0.74 -0.84
N GLU A 110 9.49 -1.54 -1.81
CA GLU A 110 8.60 -1.12 -2.88
C GLU A 110 7.30 -1.91 -2.85
N PHE A 111 6.18 -1.21 -2.97
CA PHE A 111 4.86 -1.79 -3.22
C PHE A 111 4.36 -1.28 -4.57
N ASP A 112 4.02 -2.21 -5.46
CA ASP A 112 3.53 -1.90 -6.79
C ASP A 112 2.00 -1.77 -6.85
N SER A 113 1.51 -1.00 -7.83
CA SER A 113 0.08 -0.88 -8.14
C SER A 113 -0.81 -0.51 -6.95
N VAL A 114 -0.29 0.28 -6.01
CA VAL A 114 -1.01 0.73 -4.81
C VAL A 114 -2.24 1.55 -5.23
N PRO A 115 -3.47 1.13 -4.87
CA PRO A 115 -4.70 1.86 -5.20
C PRO A 115 -4.68 3.30 -4.66
N THR A 116 -5.34 4.23 -5.35
CA THR A 116 -5.31 5.66 -4.99
C THR A 116 -5.79 5.93 -3.56
N ASP A 117 -6.79 5.19 -3.08
CA ASP A 117 -7.34 5.31 -1.73
C ASP A 117 -6.39 4.79 -0.63
N VAL A 118 -5.48 3.87 -0.98
CA VAL A 118 -4.44 3.35 -0.09
C VAL A 118 -3.20 4.24 -0.14
N CYS A 119 -2.82 4.69 -1.34
CA CYS A 119 -1.58 5.39 -1.62
C CYS A 119 -1.38 6.64 -0.74
N ILE A 120 -2.42 7.46 -0.57
CA ILE A 120 -2.32 8.73 0.15
C ILE A 120 -1.95 8.48 1.62
N ASN A 121 -2.69 7.58 2.27
CA ASN A 121 -2.50 7.29 3.69
C ASN A 121 -1.25 6.44 3.93
N ALA A 122 -0.93 5.49 3.05
CA ALA A 122 0.28 4.68 3.17
C ALA A 122 1.55 5.52 2.96
N ALA A 123 1.59 6.41 1.96
CA ALA A 123 2.75 7.25 1.70
C ALA A 123 2.99 8.32 2.76
N SER A 124 1.90 8.85 3.35
CA SER A 124 1.96 9.82 4.45
C SER A 124 1.97 9.18 5.83
N ALA A 125 1.87 7.85 5.92
CA ALA A 125 2.09 7.14 7.16
C ALA A 125 3.51 7.44 7.63
N GLY A 126 3.61 7.88 8.88
CA GLY A 126 4.88 8.33 9.45
C GLY A 126 5.99 7.26 9.40
N GLY A 127 7.18 7.67 9.80
CA GLY A 127 8.35 6.80 9.77
C GLY A 127 9.61 7.60 9.49
N THR A 128 10.76 7.05 9.85
CA THR A 128 12.05 7.65 9.56
C THR A 128 12.58 7.11 8.23
N TRP A 129 12.10 7.73 7.16
CA TRP A 129 12.52 7.46 5.79
C TRP A 129 13.58 8.47 5.35
N THR A 130 14.60 7.99 4.64
CA THR A 130 15.61 8.84 4.02
C THR A 130 15.09 9.44 2.71
N ALA A 131 14.25 8.70 2.00
CA ALA A 131 13.51 9.18 0.83
C ALA A 131 12.22 8.37 0.66
N VAL A 132 11.23 8.98 0.01
CA VAL A 132 10.02 8.30 -0.48
C VAL A 132 9.79 8.71 -1.92
N SER A 133 9.48 7.76 -2.81
CA SER A 133 9.10 8.01 -4.19
C SER A 133 7.70 7.45 -4.45
N ILE A 134 6.88 8.21 -5.17
CA ILE A 134 5.51 7.82 -5.53
C ILE A 134 5.37 7.99 -7.04
N GLY A 135 5.03 6.90 -7.76
CA GLY A 135 4.91 6.94 -9.21
C GLY A 135 6.20 7.38 -9.92
N GLY A 136 7.37 7.08 -9.33
CA GLY A 136 8.67 7.52 -9.81
C GLY A 136 9.08 8.95 -9.43
N SER A 137 8.22 9.72 -8.76
CA SER A 137 8.54 11.08 -8.31
C SER A 137 8.97 11.12 -6.85
N VAL A 138 10.20 11.58 -6.60
CA VAL A 138 10.75 11.75 -5.25
C VAL A 138 9.97 12.82 -4.48
N GLN A 139 9.61 12.49 -3.24
CA GLN A 139 8.87 13.36 -2.33
C GLN A 139 9.79 13.94 -1.24
N THR A 140 9.44 15.11 -0.74
CA THR A 140 10.04 15.65 0.48
C THR A 140 9.55 14.85 1.69
N VAL A 141 10.48 14.38 2.52
CA VAL A 141 10.16 13.63 3.74
C VAL A 141 10.16 14.55 4.98
N PRO A 142 9.21 14.39 5.93
CA PRO A 142 8.08 13.48 5.89
C PRO A 142 7.05 13.89 4.81
N VAL A 143 6.49 12.89 4.12
CA VAL A 143 5.48 13.14 3.08
C VAL A 143 4.21 13.64 3.72
N THR A 144 3.80 14.86 3.41
CA THR A 144 2.55 15.41 3.94
C THR A 144 1.35 14.79 3.21
N PRO A 145 0.16 14.72 3.84
CA PRO A 145 -1.05 14.25 3.15
C PRO A 145 -1.37 15.04 1.88
N ALA A 146 -1.08 16.35 1.86
CA ALA A 146 -1.27 17.19 0.68
C ALA A 146 -0.31 16.82 -0.46
N ALA A 147 0.97 16.56 -0.16
CA ALA A 147 1.93 16.10 -1.15
C ALA A 147 1.56 14.70 -1.67
N ALA A 148 1.17 13.78 -0.77
CA ALA A 148 0.70 12.44 -1.13
C ALA A 148 -0.54 12.50 -2.03
N GLN A 149 -1.51 13.37 -1.73
CA GLN A 149 -2.71 13.55 -2.56
C GLN A 149 -2.35 13.97 -4.00
N ALA A 150 -1.40 14.90 -4.16
CA ALA A 150 -0.95 15.31 -5.48
C ALA A 150 -0.19 14.18 -6.22
N ALA A 151 0.68 13.45 -5.51
CA ALA A 151 1.52 12.41 -6.09
C ALA A 151 0.75 11.11 -6.43
N CYS A 152 -0.27 10.77 -5.66
CA CYS A 152 -1.12 9.59 -5.86
C CYS A 152 -2.22 9.80 -6.91
N ALA A 153 -2.31 10.98 -7.54
CA ALA A 153 -3.32 11.28 -8.54
C ALA A 153 -3.15 10.46 -9.83
N GLY A 154 -4.27 10.14 -10.50
CA GLY A 154 -4.25 9.48 -11.80
C GLY A 154 -4.06 7.96 -11.74
N GLY A 155 -4.66 7.30 -10.74
CA GLY A 155 -4.74 5.83 -10.64
C GLY A 155 -3.70 5.21 -9.72
N ALA A 156 -3.55 3.89 -9.81
CA ALA A 156 -2.62 3.12 -8.99
C ALA A 156 -1.17 3.54 -9.25
N LYS A 157 -0.35 3.59 -8.18
CA LYS A 157 1.06 4.01 -8.23
C LYS A 157 1.96 2.99 -7.55
N ASN A 158 3.23 2.94 -7.94
CA ASN A 158 4.23 2.33 -7.08
C ASN A 158 4.63 3.31 -5.96
N ILE A 159 4.95 2.78 -4.78
CA ILE A 159 5.51 3.55 -3.68
C ILE A 159 6.80 2.87 -3.24
N ILE A 160 7.88 3.65 -3.21
CA ILE A 160 9.21 3.18 -2.78
C ILE A 160 9.61 3.97 -1.55
N TRP A 161 9.83 3.27 -0.45
CA TRP A 161 10.39 3.82 0.78
C TRP A 161 11.86 3.45 0.89
N THR A 162 12.73 4.44 1.07
CA THR A 162 14.17 4.24 1.24
C THR A 162 14.56 4.48 2.69
N SER A 163 15.30 3.54 3.28
CA SER A 163 15.84 3.65 4.63
C SER A 163 17.34 3.40 4.66
N ALA A 164 18.02 4.04 5.62
CA ALA A 164 19.41 3.81 5.98
C ALA A 164 19.51 3.04 7.30
#